data_AF-A0AAV5ATN2-F1
#
_entry.id   AF-A0AAV5ATN2-F1
#
_cell.length_a   1.000
_cell.length_b   1.000
_cell.length_c   1.000
_cell.angle_alpha   90.00
_cell.angle_beta   90.00
_cell.angle_gamma   90.00
#
_symmetry.space_group_name_H-M   'P 1'
#
loop_
_entity.id
_entity.type
_entity.pdbx_description
1 polymer ?
#
loop_
_entity_poly.entity_id
_entity_poly.type
_entity_poly.pdbx_seq_one_letter_code
_entity_poly.pdbx_strand_id
1 'polypeptide(L)'
;MKKIIITLCTIALFGNILISCKKEENNNLNTPPNNTAQPEATSFMTYALKTYDKNANGQLDDSEVGNIETLDLSNKGLTDLDGLEKFTNLETINVSKNNLTSVTLKNSLLNNINLSQNKLTKLDISNNTGLNYAQAKFDATNNPNLVCIKVNNNQLVFSKTYKDNWLKDDTASFNITCN
;
A
#
# COMPACT_ATOMS: atom_id res chain seq x y z
N MET A 1 -4.58 11.43 -27.78
CA MET A 1 -3.77 12.23 -26.83
C MET A 1 -4.68 13.27 -26.18
N LYS A 2 -5.12 13.03 -24.95
CA LYS A 2 -5.88 14.01 -24.16
C LYS A 2 -4.86 14.91 -23.44
N LYS A 3 -4.94 16.21 -23.66
CA LYS A 3 -4.08 17.21 -23.00
C LYS A 3 -4.60 17.43 -21.58
N ILE A 4 -3.80 17.13 -20.57
CA ILE A 4 -4.07 17.54 -19.18
C ILE A 4 -3.48 18.95 -19.02
N ILE A 5 -4.34 19.93 -18.72
CA ILE A 5 -3.98 21.34 -18.55
C ILE A 5 -3.90 21.60 -17.05
N ILE A 6 -2.70 21.69 -16.49
CA ILE A 6 -2.52 22.11 -15.09
C ILE A 6 -2.36 23.64 -15.09
N THR A 7 -3.37 24.33 -14.57
CA THR A 7 -3.37 25.80 -14.44
C THR A 7 -2.87 26.16 -13.05
N LEU A 8 -1.63 26.65 -12.94
CA LEU A 8 -1.10 27.24 -11.71
C LEU A 8 -1.08 28.76 -11.86
N CYS A 9 -2.06 29.45 -11.26
CA CYS A 9 -2.03 30.90 -11.07
C CYS A 9 -1.39 31.19 -9.71
N THR A 10 -0.22 31.82 -9.69
CA THR A 10 0.36 32.35 -8.46
C THR A 10 -0.34 33.66 -8.10
N ILE A 11 -0.86 33.74 -6.87
CA ILE A 11 -1.53 34.94 -6.33
C ILE A 11 -0.44 35.90 -5.84
N ALA A 12 -0.29 37.04 -6.51
CA ALA A 12 0.43 38.19 -5.96
C ALA A 12 -0.60 39.24 -5.53
N LEU A 13 -0.63 39.56 -4.24
CA LEU A 13 -1.39 40.69 -3.71
C LEU A 13 -0.79 42.01 -4.22
N PHE A 14 -1.67 42.98 -4.42
CA PHE A 14 -1.49 44.40 -4.75
C PHE A 14 -1.43 44.79 -6.23
N GLY A 15 -2.51 45.48 -6.66
CA GLY A 15 -2.46 46.49 -7.72
C GLY A 15 -2.88 46.02 -9.11
N ASN A 16 -4.04 46.53 -9.58
CA ASN A 16 -4.60 46.41 -10.93
C ASN A 16 -3.58 46.21 -12.06
N ILE A 17 -3.42 44.97 -12.55
CA ILE A 17 -2.79 44.67 -13.84
C ILE A 17 -3.55 43.51 -14.51
N LEU A 18 -3.83 43.69 -15.80
CA LEU A 18 -4.49 42.75 -16.71
C LEU A 18 -3.88 41.33 -16.63
N ILE A 19 -4.74 40.34 -16.40
CA ILE A 19 -4.38 38.92 -16.51
C ILE A 19 -4.23 38.60 -18.01
N SER A 20 -2.99 38.52 -18.47
CA SER A 20 -2.66 37.89 -19.76
C SER A 20 -1.89 36.60 -19.47
N CYS A 21 -2.58 35.46 -19.43
CA CYS A 21 -1.93 34.15 -19.46
C CYS A 21 -1.24 33.95 -20.81
N LYS A 22 0.08 34.13 -20.87
CA LYS A 22 0.87 33.65 -22.01
C LYS A 22 1.04 32.15 -21.89
N LYS A 23 0.68 31.44 -22.95
CA LYS A 23 0.98 30.03 -23.16
C LYS A 23 2.47 29.92 -23.47
N GLU A 24 3.28 29.47 -22.52
CA GLU A 24 4.66 29.08 -22.77
C GLU A 24 4.69 27.65 -23.29
N GLU A 25 5.10 27.48 -24.54
CA GLU A 25 5.43 26.17 -25.12
C GLU A 25 6.91 25.89 -24.85
N ASN A 26 7.17 25.21 -23.74
CA ASN A 26 8.52 24.76 -23.40
C ASN A 26 8.84 23.49 -24.19
N ASN A 27 9.25 23.67 -25.45
CA ASN A 27 9.85 22.62 -26.30
C ASN A 27 11.27 22.29 -25.84
N ASN A 28 11.43 21.67 -24.66
CA ASN A 28 12.60 20.82 -24.38
C ASN A 28 12.40 19.97 -23.12
N LEU A 29 11.89 18.74 -23.29
CA LEU A 29 12.38 17.59 -22.52
C LEU A 29 12.51 16.42 -23.47
N ASN A 30 13.60 16.38 -24.23
CA ASN A 30 14.16 15.11 -24.68
C ASN A 30 14.83 14.44 -23.47
N THR A 31 14.01 13.91 -22.55
CA THR A 31 14.44 12.80 -21.72
C THR A 31 14.12 11.53 -22.49
N PRO A 32 15.06 10.58 -22.66
CA PRO A 32 14.73 9.27 -23.21
C PRO A 32 13.55 8.70 -22.42
N PRO A 33 12.63 7.93 -23.04
CA PRO A 33 11.50 7.37 -22.32
C PRO A 33 12.07 6.53 -21.17
N ASN A 34 12.00 7.06 -19.95
CA ASN A 34 12.29 6.28 -18.78
C ASN A 34 11.14 5.29 -18.67
N ASN A 35 11.33 4.13 -19.30
CA ASN A 35 10.43 3.00 -19.18
C ASN A 35 10.59 2.39 -17.78
N THR A 36 10.12 3.13 -16.77
CA THR A 36 9.70 2.69 -15.43
C THR A 36 8.77 3.77 -14.85
N ALA A 37 7.69 4.11 -15.55
CA ALA A 37 6.65 4.94 -14.92
C ALA A 37 6.02 4.13 -13.78
N GLN A 38 6.27 4.54 -12.53
CA GLN A 38 5.57 3.99 -11.37
C GLN A 38 4.06 4.15 -11.59
N PRO A 39 3.23 3.15 -11.26
CA PRO A 39 1.78 3.27 -11.38
C PRO A 39 1.26 4.52 -10.68
N GLU A 40 0.25 5.15 -11.26
CA GLU A 40 -0.46 6.26 -10.62
C GLU A 40 -1.03 5.81 -9.27
N ALA A 41 -1.03 6.72 -8.30
CA ALA A 41 -1.53 6.44 -6.96
C ALA A 41 -3.03 6.08 -6.99
N THR A 42 -3.43 4.99 -6.33
CA THR A 42 -4.83 4.55 -6.25
C THR A 42 -5.14 3.93 -4.88
N SER A 43 -6.40 4.02 -4.42
CA SER A 43 -6.84 3.28 -3.25
C SER A 43 -7.06 1.81 -3.56
N PHE A 44 -7.06 0.96 -2.53
CA PHE A 44 -7.35 -0.46 -2.69
C PHE A 44 -8.79 -0.70 -3.17
N MET A 45 -9.78 0.00 -2.60
CA MET A 45 -11.18 -0.18 -3.01
C MET A 45 -11.41 0.17 -4.49
N THR A 46 -10.76 1.21 -5.03
CA THR A 46 -10.88 1.52 -6.46
C THR A 46 -10.32 0.39 -7.32
N TYR A 47 -9.15 -0.16 -6.94
CA TYR A 47 -8.59 -1.32 -7.62
C TYR A 47 -9.49 -2.55 -7.51
N ALA A 48 -9.99 -2.83 -6.31
CA ALA A 48 -10.75 -4.03 -6.00
C ALA A 48 -12.11 -4.03 -6.70
N LEU A 49 -12.86 -2.92 -6.67
CA LEU A 49 -14.13 -2.80 -7.42
C LEU A 49 -13.90 -3.00 -8.92
N LYS A 50 -12.87 -2.39 -9.49
CA LYS A 50 -12.55 -2.59 -10.91
C LYS A 50 -12.25 -4.05 -11.27
N THR A 51 -11.75 -4.84 -10.32
CA THR A 51 -11.21 -6.19 -10.57
C THR A 51 -12.20 -7.29 -10.19
N TYR A 52 -12.95 -7.11 -9.10
CA TYR A 52 -13.73 -8.18 -8.45
C TYR A 52 -15.23 -7.93 -8.39
N ASP A 53 -15.71 -6.70 -8.58
CA ASP A 53 -17.15 -6.39 -8.69
C ASP A 53 -17.66 -6.88 -10.06
N LYS A 54 -18.12 -8.12 -10.10
CA LYS A 54 -18.53 -8.83 -11.33
C LYS A 54 -19.91 -8.40 -11.77
N ASN A 55 -20.78 -8.05 -10.82
CA ASN A 55 -22.13 -7.61 -11.11
C ASN A 55 -22.22 -6.09 -11.36
N ALA A 56 -21.10 -5.36 -11.19
CA ALA A 56 -20.95 -3.93 -11.38
C ALA A 56 -21.93 -3.10 -10.53
N ASN A 57 -22.28 -3.59 -9.33
CA ASN A 57 -23.20 -2.92 -8.42
C ASN A 57 -22.51 -1.86 -7.53
N GLY A 58 -21.18 -1.73 -7.65
CA GLY A 58 -20.36 -0.81 -6.88
C GLY A 58 -19.99 -1.33 -5.48
N GLN A 59 -20.18 -2.62 -5.22
CA GLN A 59 -19.87 -3.28 -3.95
C GLN A 59 -19.04 -4.53 -4.18
N LEU A 60 -18.41 -5.03 -3.10
CA LEU A 60 -17.73 -6.32 -3.11
C LEU A 60 -18.54 -7.28 -2.26
N ASP A 61 -19.21 -8.20 -2.92
CA ASP A 61 -20.03 -9.22 -2.27
C ASP A 61 -19.18 -10.43 -1.85
N ASP A 62 -19.59 -11.13 -0.79
CA ASP A 62 -18.88 -12.34 -0.32
C ASP A 62 -18.78 -13.41 -1.42
N SER A 63 -19.75 -13.48 -2.33
CA SER A 63 -19.73 -14.39 -3.47
C SER A 63 -18.63 -14.07 -4.50
N GLU A 64 -18.12 -12.84 -4.48
CA GLU A 64 -17.10 -12.35 -5.41
C GLU A 64 -15.70 -12.51 -4.86
N VAL A 65 -15.51 -12.22 -3.57
CA VAL A 65 -14.18 -12.17 -2.92
C VAL A 65 -13.98 -13.20 -1.82
N GLY A 66 -15.04 -13.85 -1.34
CA GLY A 66 -14.99 -14.76 -0.19
C GLY A 66 -14.15 -16.02 -0.42
N ASN A 67 -13.93 -16.46 -1.67
CA ASN A 67 -13.08 -17.63 -1.96
C ASN A 67 -11.64 -17.25 -2.34
N ILE A 68 -11.26 -15.97 -2.22
CA ILE A 68 -9.92 -15.51 -2.59
C ILE A 68 -8.96 -15.74 -1.42
N GLU A 69 -8.05 -16.68 -1.60
CA GLU A 69 -7.02 -17.05 -0.62
C GLU A 69 -5.67 -16.35 -0.87
N THR A 70 -5.44 -15.89 -2.10
CA THR A 70 -4.17 -15.24 -2.50
C THR A 70 -4.43 -13.98 -3.31
N LEU A 71 -3.73 -12.90 -2.96
CA LEU A 71 -3.74 -11.63 -3.69
C LEU A 71 -2.32 -11.16 -4.03
N ASP A 72 -2.09 -10.85 -5.30
CA ASP A 72 -0.91 -10.10 -5.74
C ASP A 72 -1.30 -8.67 -6.13
N LEU A 73 -1.03 -7.77 -5.20
CA LEU A 73 -1.23 -6.33 -5.28
C LEU A 73 0.12 -5.61 -5.43
N SER A 74 1.17 -6.29 -5.85
CA SER A 74 2.47 -5.67 -6.01
C SER A 74 2.48 -4.66 -7.16
N ASN A 75 3.20 -3.55 -6.95
CA ASN A 75 3.39 -2.50 -7.95
C ASN A 75 2.07 -2.04 -8.60
N LYS A 76 1.08 -1.70 -7.77
CA LYS A 76 -0.23 -1.16 -8.21
C LYS A 76 -0.41 0.32 -7.90
N GLY A 77 0.57 0.94 -7.24
CA GLY A 77 0.48 2.34 -6.81
C GLY A 77 -0.44 2.54 -5.59
N LEU A 78 -0.69 1.48 -4.80
CA LEU A 78 -1.63 1.56 -3.69
C LEU A 78 -1.21 2.56 -2.62
N THR A 79 -2.16 3.35 -2.12
CA THR A 79 -1.97 4.31 -1.02
C THR A 79 -2.54 3.84 0.31
N ASP A 80 -3.47 2.89 0.26
CA ASP A 80 -4.16 2.30 1.41
C ASP A 80 -4.51 0.82 1.11
N LEU A 81 -5.02 0.13 2.13
CA LEU A 81 -5.58 -1.22 2.05
C LEU A 81 -6.98 -1.27 2.69
N ASP A 82 -7.66 -0.13 2.76
CA ASP A 82 -8.99 -0.05 3.37
C ASP A 82 -9.97 -0.90 2.55
N GLY A 83 -10.76 -1.75 3.20
CA GLY A 83 -11.65 -2.70 2.54
C GLY A 83 -11.07 -4.10 2.34
N LEU A 84 -9.78 -4.32 2.62
CA LEU A 84 -9.16 -5.64 2.55
C LEU A 84 -9.82 -6.66 3.50
N GLU A 85 -10.47 -6.20 4.57
CA GLU A 85 -11.23 -7.05 5.50
C GLU A 85 -12.38 -7.82 4.84
N LYS A 86 -12.82 -7.44 3.64
CA LYS A 86 -13.81 -8.18 2.84
C LYS A 86 -13.27 -9.53 2.32
N PHE A 87 -11.95 -9.67 2.20
CA PHE A 87 -11.29 -10.89 1.73
C PHE A 87 -11.08 -11.83 2.92
N THR A 88 -12.16 -12.37 3.46
CA THR A 88 -12.19 -13.08 4.75
C THR A 88 -11.37 -14.37 4.78
N ASN A 89 -11.23 -15.05 3.64
CA ASN A 89 -10.42 -16.27 3.49
C ASN A 89 -8.98 -16.00 2.99
N LEU A 90 -8.52 -14.75 3.00
CA LEU A 90 -7.19 -14.39 2.50
C LEU A 90 -6.07 -14.92 3.40
N GLU A 91 -5.19 -15.74 2.84
CA GLU A 91 -4.03 -16.35 3.51
C GLU A 91 -2.70 -15.74 3.06
N THR A 92 -2.58 -15.42 1.77
CA THR A 92 -1.37 -14.86 1.17
C THR A 92 -1.64 -13.52 0.53
N ILE A 93 -0.81 -12.52 0.84
CA ILE A 93 -0.88 -11.21 0.22
C ILE A 93 0.52 -10.67 -0.12
N ASN A 94 0.67 -10.20 -1.36
CA ASN A 94 1.82 -9.42 -1.79
C ASN A 94 1.38 -8.00 -2.10
N VAL A 95 1.77 -7.03 -1.28
CA VAL A 95 1.51 -5.60 -1.43
C VAL A 95 2.81 -4.81 -1.59
N SER A 96 3.87 -5.49 -2.05
CA SER A 96 5.18 -4.86 -2.25
C SER A 96 5.19 -3.79 -3.35
N LYS A 97 6.15 -2.87 -3.29
CA LYS A 97 6.34 -1.81 -4.31
C LYS A 97 5.11 -0.90 -4.46
N ASN A 98 4.53 -0.47 -3.35
CA ASN A 98 3.41 0.48 -3.33
C ASN A 98 3.79 1.76 -2.58
N ASN A 99 2.82 2.65 -2.36
CA ASN A 99 3.01 3.93 -1.70
C ASN A 99 2.34 3.97 -0.31
N LEU A 100 2.22 2.81 0.35
CA LEU A 100 1.57 2.69 1.66
C LEU A 100 2.39 3.42 2.73
N THR A 101 1.72 4.19 3.59
CA THR A 101 2.37 4.97 4.67
C THR A 101 2.00 4.49 6.07
N SER A 102 0.79 3.96 6.23
CA SER A 102 0.30 3.36 7.46
C SER A 102 -0.63 2.21 7.10
N VAL A 103 -0.46 1.05 7.74
CA VAL A 103 -1.26 -0.14 7.47
C VAL A 103 -1.70 -0.78 8.77
N THR A 104 -2.97 -1.18 8.82
CA THR A 104 -3.50 -2.09 9.83
C THR A 104 -4.19 -3.24 9.12
N LEU A 105 -3.66 -4.46 9.28
CA LEU A 105 -4.24 -5.66 8.69
C LEU A 105 -5.14 -6.36 9.70
N LYS A 106 -6.33 -6.78 9.25
CA LYS A 106 -7.37 -7.41 10.10
C LYS A 106 -7.73 -8.83 9.69
N ASN A 107 -7.27 -9.30 8.53
CA ASN A 107 -7.54 -10.65 8.02
C ASN A 107 -6.78 -11.68 8.86
N SER A 108 -7.49 -12.37 9.75
CA SER A 108 -6.89 -13.24 10.77
C SER A 108 -6.21 -14.49 10.20
N LEU A 109 -6.56 -14.90 8.98
CA LEU A 109 -5.99 -16.07 8.29
C LEU A 109 -4.69 -15.77 7.54
N LEU A 110 -4.33 -14.49 7.37
CA LEU A 110 -3.08 -14.12 6.70
C LEU A 110 -1.88 -14.76 7.40
N ASN A 111 -1.13 -15.53 6.62
CA ASN A 111 -0.01 -16.35 7.06
C ASN A 111 1.27 -16.10 6.23
N ASN A 112 1.13 -15.43 5.07
CA ASN A 112 2.22 -15.02 4.21
C ASN A 112 1.99 -13.58 3.71
N ILE A 113 2.71 -12.62 4.27
CA ILE A 113 2.50 -11.18 4.06
C ILE A 113 3.80 -10.54 3.54
N ASN A 114 3.74 -9.91 2.37
CA ASN A 114 4.82 -9.10 1.84
C ASN A 114 4.39 -7.64 1.68
N LEU A 115 4.94 -6.77 2.55
CA LEU A 115 4.78 -5.32 2.61
C LEU A 115 6.06 -4.58 2.20
N SER A 116 7.04 -5.28 1.62
CA SER A 116 8.34 -4.70 1.31
C SER A 116 8.25 -3.56 0.28
N GLN A 117 9.24 -2.66 0.28
CA GLN A 117 9.33 -1.56 -0.70
C GLN A 117 8.08 -0.66 -0.68
N ASN A 118 7.71 -0.19 0.51
CA ASN A 118 6.66 0.80 0.72
C ASN A 118 7.24 2.04 1.43
N LYS A 119 6.39 2.91 1.97
CA LYS A 119 6.78 4.11 2.72
C LYS A 119 6.22 4.04 4.15
N LEU A 120 6.12 2.84 4.71
CA LEU A 120 5.46 2.63 6.00
C LEU A 120 6.18 3.38 7.11
N THR A 121 5.39 4.00 7.98
CA THR A 121 5.84 4.62 9.25
C THR A 121 5.18 3.94 10.44
N LYS A 122 4.00 3.33 10.21
CA LYS A 122 3.21 2.57 11.19
C LYS A 122 2.70 1.30 10.55
N LEU A 123 2.80 0.19 11.28
CA LEU A 123 2.27 -1.10 10.85
C LEU A 123 1.67 -1.84 12.06
N ASP A 124 0.42 -2.26 11.95
CA ASP A 124 -0.24 -3.14 12.92
C ASP A 124 -0.70 -4.44 12.24
N ILE A 125 -0.09 -5.55 12.66
CA ILE A 125 -0.41 -6.91 12.21
C ILE A 125 -0.86 -7.80 13.37
N SER A 126 -1.18 -7.19 14.53
CA SER A 126 -1.49 -7.90 15.78
C SER A 126 -2.69 -8.84 15.68
N ASN A 127 -3.58 -8.58 14.72
CA ASN A 127 -4.77 -9.41 14.44
C ASN A 127 -4.53 -10.55 13.44
N ASN A 128 -3.39 -10.62 12.76
CA ASN A 128 -3.07 -11.68 11.80
C ASN A 128 -2.60 -12.95 12.52
N THR A 129 -3.52 -13.61 13.22
CA THR A 129 -3.23 -14.81 14.02
C THR A 129 -2.71 -15.99 13.20
N GLY A 130 -2.96 -15.99 11.89
CA GLY A 130 -2.38 -16.91 10.91
C GLY A 130 -0.85 -16.85 10.87
N LEU A 131 -0.21 -15.80 11.40
CA LEU A 131 1.24 -15.73 11.55
C LEU A 131 1.80 -16.52 12.76
N ASN A 132 0.96 -17.10 13.61
CA ASN A 132 1.36 -17.79 14.85
C ASN A 132 1.83 -19.24 14.64
N TYR A 133 2.64 -19.50 13.61
CA TYR A 133 3.19 -20.82 13.33
C TYR A 133 4.55 -20.73 12.60
N ALA A 134 5.31 -21.82 12.62
CA ALA A 134 6.72 -21.84 12.22
C ALA A 134 6.98 -21.48 10.75
N GLN A 135 6.04 -21.79 9.86
CA GLN A 135 6.17 -21.58 8.42
C GLN A 135 5.55 -20.27 7.94
N ALA A 136 4.98 -19.46 8.85
CA ALA A 136 4.49 -18.12 8.53
C ALA A 136 5.61 -17.29 7.92
N LYS A 137 5.27 -16.42 6.96
CA LYS A 137 6.21 -15.49 6.33
C LYS A 137 5.73 -14.07 6.44
N PHE A 138 6.66 -13.18 6.79
CA PHE A 138 6.42 -11.76 6.91
C PHE A 138 7.62 -10.99 6.39
N ASP A 139 7.38 -10.03 5.51
CA ASP A 139 8.42 -9.14 5.00
C ASP A 139 7.93 -7.69 4.99
N ALA A 140 8.58 -6.83 5.77
CA ALA A 140 8.38 -5.38 5.76
C ALA A 140 9.69 -4.62 5.45
N THR A 141 10.65 -5.25 4.78
CA THR A 141 11.93 -4.62 4.39
C THR A 141 11.73 -3.47 3.42
N ASN A 142 12.71 -2.58 3.32
CA ASN A 142 12.68 -1.39 2.45
C ASN A 142 11.49 -0.46 2.76
N ASN A 143 11.23 -0.23 4.04
CA ASN A 143 10.37 0.78 4.63
C ASN A 143 11.21 1.63 5.61
N PRO A 144 12.11 2.50 5.12
CA PRO A 144 13.19 3.09 5.92
C PRO A 144 12.72 3.99 7.08
N ASN A 145 11.46 4.42 7.07
CA ASN A 145 10.87 5.25 8.12
C ASN A 145 9.99 4.45 9.10
N LEU A 146 9.90 3.13 8.94
CA LEU A 146 9.16 2.26 9.84
C LEU A 146 10.00 2.03 11.09
N VAL A 147 9.45 2.40 12.24
CA VAL A 147 10.12 2.25 13.54
C VAL A 147 9.46 1.16 14.38
N CYS A 148 8.14 1.02 14.29
CA CYS A 148 7.39 0.08 15.12
C CYS A 148 6.42 -0.77 14.28
N ILE A 149 6.53 -2.08 14.46
CA ILE A 149 5.60 -3.08 13.93
C ILE A 149 4.85 -3.65 15.11
N LYS A 150 3.56 -3.32 15.23
CA LYS A 150 2.71 -3.81 16.30
C LYS A 150 2.30 -5.26 16.02
N VAL A 151 2.60 -6.12 16.99
CA VAL A 151 2.34 -7.57 16.96
C VAL A 151 1.61 -7.99 18.24
N ASN A 152 1.02 -9.17 18.26
CA ASN A 152 0.54 -9.79 19.50
C ASN A 152 1.67 -10.57 20.22
N ASN A 153 1.39 -11.08 21.42
CA ASN A 153 2.36 -11.82 22.23
C ASN A 153 2.95 -13.04 21.51
N ASN A 154 2.12 -13.82 20.81
CA ASN A 154 2.58 -15.02 20.10
C ASN A 154 3.48 -14.61 18.94
N GLN A 155 3.03 -13.69 18.09
CA GLN A 155 3.81 -13.16 16.97
C GLN A 155 5.17 -12.60 17.42
N LEU A 156 5.26 -11.94 18.58
CA LEU A 156 6.53 -11.47 19.13
C LEU A 156 7.49 -12.61 19.49
N VAL A 157 6.98 -13.77 19.91
CA VAL A 157 7.79 -14.98 20.14
C VAL A 157 8.21 -15.58 18.78
N PHE A 158 7.25 -15.76 17.86
CA PHE A 158 7.52 -16.32 16.54
C PHE A 158 8.54 -15.49 15.74
N SER A 159 8.45 -14.15 15.78
CA SER A 159 9.38 -13.25 15.08
C SER A 159 10.81 -13.35 15.59
N LYS A 160 11.02 -13.79 16.84
CA LYS A 160 12.34 -14.02 17.43
C LYS A 160 12.86 -15.42 17.12
N THR A 161 11.98 -16.42 17.22
CA THR A 161 12.33 -17.84 17.00
C THR A 161 12.61 -18.12 15.52
N TYR A 162 11.82 -17.57 14.61
CA TYR A 162 11.87 -17.81 13.16
C TYR A 162 12.30 -16.55 12.40
N LYS A 163 13.39 -15.92 12.85
CA LYS A 163 13.89 -14.63 12.34
C LYS A 163 14.06 -14.57 10.82
N ASP A 164 14.44 -15.68 10.18
CA ASP A 164 14.68 -15.74 8.74
C ASP A 164 13.36 -15.65 7.92
N ASN A 165 12.21 -15.89 8.58
CA ASN A 165 10.89 -15.75 7.99
C ASN A 165 10.22 -14.40 8.31
N TRP A 166 10.81 -13.59 9.18
CA TRP A 166 10.25 -12.32 9.70
C TRP A 166 11.20 -11.18 9.41
N LEU A 167 11.16 -10.70 8.17
CA LEU A 167 12.09 -9.72 7.65
C LEU A 167 11.55 -8.30 7.87
N LYS A 168 12.44 -7.40 8.29
CA LYS A 168 12.17 -5.97 8.50
C LYS A 168 13.48 -5.20 8.36
N ASP A 169 13.39 -3.89 8.23
CA ASP A 169 14.57 -3.04 8.33
C ASP A 169 15.13 -2.98 9.76
N ASP A 170 16.39 -2.58 9.87
CA ASP A 170 17.07 -2.39 11.15
C ASP A 170 16.42 -1.27 11.98
N THR A 171 15.80 -0.29 11.32
CA THR A 171 15.08 0.82 11.97
C THR A 171 13.81 0.37 12.68
N ALA A 172 13.20 -0.73 12.22
CA ALA A 172 11.93 -1.22 12.73
C ALA A 172 12.13 -2.17 13.92
N SER A 173 11.16 -2.26 14.83
CA SER A 173 11.12 -3.25 15.90
C SER A 173 9.72 -3.82 16.07
N PHE A 174 9.64 -5.14 16.34
CA PHE A 174 8.39 -5.79 16.72
C PHE A 174 8.06 -5.50 18.18
N ASN A 175 6.88 -4.95 18.46
CA ASN A 175 6.43 -4.62 19.81
C ASN A 175 4.95 -4.93 20.01
N ILE A 176 4.55 -5.23 21.25
CA ILE A 176 3.13 -5.42 21.61
C ILE A 176 2.36 -4.10 21.73
N THR A 177 3.08 -2.99 21.84
CA THR A 177 2.57 -1.62 21.85
C THR A 177 3.47 -0.74 20.99
N CYS A 178 2.87 0.18 20.24
CA CYS A 178 3.57 1.25 19.53
C CYS A 178 2.99 2.56 20.02
N ASN A 179 3.84 3.47 20.49
CA ASN A 179 3.46 4.80 21.00
C ASN A 179 3.63 5.87 19.92
#